data_AF-A0A2J7Q4I2-F1
#
_entry.id   AF-A0A2J7Q4I2-F1
#
_cell.length_a   1.000
_cell.length_b   1.000
_cell.length_c   1.000
_cell.angle_alpha   90.00
_cell.angle_beta   90.00
_cell.angle_gamma   90.00
#
_symmetry.space_group_name_H-M   'P 1'
#
loop_
_entity.id
_entity.type
_entity.pdbx_description
1 polymer ?
#
loop_
_entity_poly.entity_id
_entity_poly.type
_entity_poly.pdbx_seq_one_letter_code
_entity_poly.pdbx_strand_id
1 'polypeptide(L)'
;MSCIYSALKPLHVVSKLPGLAPCSGGKSGTTIPDITGKTSFRFSVLYNHMMFAYMLGWFIFDMTLEAIYRYPKLSSRNIIPIIIRSCTFAGICLSTLILCHRRSLRVFCSKISLVDKVLLGEKASSAYATTKLIVIIKILVVFVSACMITLCDISGRRIYFTSVVRMSGCIIGGSIATLMLVQYLIFVWILKSRLAKLNTQLSAMLISNFEEESLETFVSVLEHSSKANSTDTVLFGSKSENLKMLDPLFFPVRKIRNQLFHHDRQHIRALRQIHGVLCDVIQMINSNYGIPILLIISYAFVSFVMFTFLAMDSRHVDSMADCDDETSCGGVIMNFCISCTCMIKVMGVVMSYHTTSSEAAYTSTVVQKLISQMPVRADSLAELQLFSQQLWNTDFSFTAFGFFAINLNLLCSVAGTATTYIVVLLQLK
;
A
#
# COMPACT_ATOMS: atom_id res chain seq x y z
N MET A 1 -2.77 25.93 -1.29
CA MET A 1 -2.85 24.64 -2.00
C MET A 1 -2.39 23.51 -1.08
N SER A 2 -3.31 22.65 -0.65
CA SER A 2 -2.97 21.45 0.11
C SER A 2 -2.30 20.45 -0.84
N CYS A 3 -1.00 20.18 -0.65
CA CYS A 3 -0.29 19.13 -1.39
C CYS A 3 -0.37 17.81 -0.64
N ILE A 4 -0.22 16.69 -1.35
CA ILE A 4 -0.10 15.34 -0.76
C ILE A 4 0.98 15.26 0.33
N TYR A 5 2.03 16.06 0.20
CA TYR A 5 3.08 16.20 1.19
C TYR A 5 2.55 16.64 2.58
N SER A 6 1.53 17.50 2.61
CA SER A 6 0.87 17.91 3.85
C SER A 6 0.13 16.76 4.53
N ALA A 7 -0.49 15.87 3.73
CA ALA A 7 -1.17 14.69 4.24
C ALA A 7 -0.18 13.66 4.81
N LEU A 8 1.00 13.53 4.20
CA LEU A 8 2.07 12.63 4.63
C LEU A 8 3.05 13.26 5.65
N LYS A 9 2.83 14.52 6.04
CA LYS A 9 3.67 15.23 7.02
C LYS A 9 3.80 14.48 8.36
N PRO A 10 2.73 13.91 8.96
CA PRO A 10 2.86 13.14 10.21
C PRO A 10 3.79 11.94 10.04
N LEU A 11 3.65 11.20 8.92
CA LEU A 11 4.53 10.07 8.60
C LEU A 11 5.98 10.53 8.47
N HIS A 12 6.23 11.66 7.81
CA HIS A 12 7.57 12.22 7.67
C HIS A 12 8.18 12.62 9.02
N VAL A 13 7.39 13.26 9.91
CA VAL A 13 7.85 13.64 11.26
C VAL A 13 8.20 12.41 12.09
N VAL A 14 7.33 11.40 12.11
CA VAL A 14 7.59 10.17 12.86
C VAL A 14 8.78 9.40 12.28
N SER A 15 8.98 9.44 10.97
CA SER A 15 10.14 8.82 10.31
C SER A 15 11.46 9.55 10.59
N LYS A 16 11.44 10.78 11.10
CA LYS A 16 12.66 11.48 11.53
C LYS A 16 13.23 10.92 12.83
N LEU A 17 12.38 10.48 13.76
CA LEU A 17 12.78 9.91 15.05
C LEU A 17 13.81 8.77 14.92
N PRO A 18 13.60 7.75 14.06
CA PRO A 18 14.57 6.68 13.84
C PRO A 18 15.67 7.01 12.81
N GLY A 19 15.71 8.22 12.24
CA GLY A 19 16.70 8.59 11.21
C GLY A 19 16.35 8.16 9.78
N LEU A 20 15.15 7.62 9.56
CA LEU A 20 14.64 7.18 8.25
C LEU A 20 14.33 8.35 7.30
N ALA A 21 14.21 9.58 7.80
CA ALA A 21 13.97 10.79 7.01
C ALA A 21 15.04 11.88 7.25
N PRO A 22 15.42 12.66 6.22
CA PRO A 22 16.43 13.70 6.38
C PRO A 22 15.98 14.84 7.32
N CYS A 23 16.86 15.24 8.24
CA CYS A 23 16.63 16.36 9.17
C CYS A 23 16.75 17.71 8.45
N SER A 24 15.79 18.06 7.59
CA SER A 24 15.67 19.42 7.06
C SER A 24 15.15 20.34 8.16
N GLY A 25 16.05 21.07 8.83
CA GLY A 25 15.74 22.22 9.67
C GLY A 25 15.47 23.43 8.78
N GLY A 26 14.30 23.48 8.14
CA GLY A 26 13.85 24.64 7.36
C GLY A 26 12.56 25.17 7.99
N LYS A 27 12.56 26.45 8.38
CA LYS A 27 11.37 27.13 8.92
C LYS A 27 10.22 27.05 7.91
N SER A 28 9.02 26.86 8.48
CA SER A 28 7.74 26.70 7.80
C SER A 28 7.47 27.81 6.78
N GLY A 29 7.35 27.43 5.51
CA GLY A 29 6.85 28.25 4.41
C GLY A 29 6.39 27.32 3.29
N THR A 30 5.25 27.63 2.68
CA THR A 30 4.40 26.80 1.80
C THR A 30 5.01 26.38 0.45
N THR A 31 6.31 26.48 0.27
CA THR A 31 7.04 26.04 -0.93
C THR A 31 7.86 24.79 -0.65
N ILE A 32 8.06 23.98 -1.70
CA ILE A 32 8.86 22.75 -1.69
C ILE A 32 10.16 23.04 -0.94
N PRO A 33 10.51 22.31 0.15
CA PRO A 33 11.69 22.62 0.93
C PRO A 33 12.92 22.42 0.06
N ASP A 34 13.49 23.54 -0.37
CA ASP A 34 14.70 23.57 -1.17
C ASP A 34 15.87 23.27 -0.24
N ILE A 35 16.38 22.04 -0.32
CA ILE A 35 17.47 21.54 0.53
C ILE A 35 18.80 21.90 -0.14
N THR A 36 19.08 23.18 -0.28
CA THR A 36 20.43 23.68 -0.60
C THR A 36 21.27 23.90 0.67
N GLY A 37 20.68 23.73 1.87
CA GLY A 37 21.37 23.73 3.15
C GLY A 37 22.31 22.53 3.32
N LYS A 38 23.53 22.64 2.79
CA LYS A 38 24.62 21.64 2.83
C LYS A 38 24.95 21.10 4.24
N THR A 39 24.60 21.85 5.29
CA THR A 39 24.89 21.55 6.72
C THR A 39 23.89 20.56 7.34
N SER A 40 22.59 20.68 7.05
CA SER A 40 21.52 19.80 7.55
C SER A 40 21.68 18.36 7.02
N PHE A 41 22.19 18.22 5.80
CA PHE A 41 22.41 16.92 5.16
C PHE A 41 23.49 16.09 5.88
N ARG A 42 24.60 16.72 6.29
CA ARG A 42 25.71 16.02 6.98
C ARG A 42 25.29 15.43 8.32
N PHE A 43 24.54 16.19 9.13
CA PHE A 43 24.09 15.74 10.45
C PHE A 43 23.15 14.53 10.35
N SER A 44 22.22 14.55 9.39
CA SER A 44 21.28 13.44 9.21
C SER A 44 21.97 12.16 8.69
N VAL A 45 23.00 12.29 7.85
CA VAL A 45 23.81 11.14 7.41
C VAL A 45 24.60 10.57 8.59
N LEU A 46 25.24 11.42 9.40
CA LEU A 46 25.98 10.98 10.59
C LEU A 46 25.07 10.24 11.58
N TYR A 47 23.88 10.78 11.86
CA TYR A 47 22.90 10.15 12.73
C TYR A 47 22.48 8.75 12.26
N ASN A 48 22.32 8.55 10.95
CA ASN A 48 21.99 7.21 10.41
C ASN A 48 23.14 6.22 10.61
N HIS A 49 24.39 6.66 10.42
CA HIS A 49 25.55 5.81 10.68
C HIS A 49 25.67 5.46 12.16
N MET A 50 25.37 6.41 13.06
CA MET A 50 25.30 6.16 14.50
C MET A 50 24.21 5.14 14.85
N MET A 51 23.02 5.27 14.27
CA MET A 51 21.94 4.30 14.48
C MET A 51 22.26 2.92 13.89
N PHE A 52 22.91 2.87 12.73
CA PHE A 52 23.39 1.63 12.15
C PHE A 52 24.42 0.94 13.04
N ALA A 53 25.43 1.68 13.49
CA ALA A 53 26.46 1.16 14.39
C ALA A 53 25.86 0.70 15.73
N TYR A 54 24.90 1.46 16.28
CA TYR A 54 24.16 1.07 17.47
C TYR A 54 23.39 -0.24 17.28
N MET A 55 22.62 -0.38 16.19
CA MET A 55 21.85 -1.60 15.93
C MET A 55 22.75 -2.81 15.66
N LEU A 56 23.87 -2.61 14.97
CA LEU A 56 24.86 -3.67 14.73
C LEU A 56 25.54 -4.09 16.03
N GLY A 57 25.99 -3.13 16.84
CA GLY A 57 26.60 -3.39 18.14
C GLY A 57 25.63 -4.08 19.11
N TRP A 58 24.38 -3.62 19.14
CA TRP A 58 23.32 -4.28 19.92
C TRP A 58 23.07 -5.71 19.46
N PHE A 59 23.02 -5.99 18.16
CA PHE A 59 22.85 -7.35 17.64
C PHE A 59 24.00 -8.27 18.06
N ILE A 60 25.25 -7.81 17.92
CA ILE A 60 26.42 -8.59 18.35
C ILE A 60 26.34 -8.84 19.86
N PHE A 61 26.02 -7.82 20.65
CA PHE A 61 25.87 -7.94 22.09
C PHE A 61 24.77 -8.94 22.48
N ASP A 62 23.57 -8.84 21.89
CA ASP A 62 22.44 -9.76 22.14
C ASP A 62 22.83 -11.21 21.80
N MET A 63 23.47 -11.43 20.65
CA MET A 63 23.95 -12.75 20.24
C MET A 63 25.00 -13.31 21.19
N THR A 64 25.97 -12.50 21.63
CA THR A 64 26.98 -12.95 22.60
C THR A 64 26.39 -13.31 23.95
N LEU A 65 25.42 -12.54 24.45
CA LEU A 65 24.73 -12.83 25.70
C LEU A 65 23.91 -14.11 25.62
N GLU A 66 23.15 -14.28 24.54
CA GLU A 66 22.36 -15.49 24.30
C GLU A 66 23.28 -16.72 24.20
N ALA A 67 24.43 -16.60 23.54
CA ALA A 67 25.44 -17.65 23.45
C ALA A 67 26.08 -18.03 24.79
N ILE A 68 26.38 -17.06 25.65
CA ILE A 68 27.04 -17.30 26.94
C ILE A 68 26.05 -17.84 27.98
N TYR A 69 24.89 -17.22 28.11
CA TYR A 69 24.01 -17.47 29.26
C TYR A 69 22.85 -18.43 28.97
N ARG A 70 22.39 -18.50 27.72
CA ARG A 70 21.14 -19.20 27.38
C ARG A 70 21.36 -20.48 26.58
N TYR A 71 22.24 -20.46 25.58
CA TYR A 71 22.50 -21.63 24.73
C TYR A 71 23.02 -22.86 25.50
N PRO A 72 23.89 -22.74 26.52
CA PRO A 72 24.32 -23.91 27.30
C PRO A 72 23.19 -24.61 28.05
N LYS A 73 22.04 -23.93 28.24
CA LYS A 73 20.87 -24.43 28.97
C LYS A 73 19.72 -24.85 28.05
N LEU A 74 19.84 -24.64 26.73
CA LEU A 74 18.78 -24.88 25.76
C LEU A 74 19.12 -26.08 24.88
N SER A 75 18.11 -26.89 24.56
CA SER A 75 18.22 -27.92 23.53
C SER A 75 18.50 -27.29 22.16
N SER A 76 19.25 -27.99 21.31
CA SER A 76 19.56 -27.59 19.92
C SER A 76 18.30 -27.23 19.11
N ARG A 77 17.16 -27.86 19.43
CA ARG A 77 15.83 -27.57 18.84
C ARG A 77 15.40 -26.11 19.01
N ASN A 78 15.73 -25.49 20.14
CA ASN A 78 15.32 -24.11 20.45
C ASN A 78 16.36 -23.08 20.01
N ILE A 79 17.63 -23.47 19.88
CA ILE A 79 18.73 -22.56 19.52
C ILE A 79 18.58 -22.06 18.07
N ILE A 80 18.29 -22.96 17.12
CA ILE A 80 18.23 -22.61 15.69
C ILE A 80 17.14 -21.56 15.41
N PRO A 81 15.87 -21.72 15.85
CA PRO A 81 14.84 -20.69 15.65
C PRO A 81 15.19 -19.35 16.29
N ILE A 82 15.85 -19.35 17.46
CA ILE A 82 16.29 -18.12 18.14
C ILE A 82 17.30 -17.37 17.27
N ILE A 83 18.32 -18.07 16.75
CA ILE A 83 19.35 -17.48 15.89
C ILE A 83 18.71 -16.91 14.62
N ILE A 84 17.88 -17.68 13.92
CA ILE A 84 17.24 -17.23 12.68
C ILE A 84 16.34 -16.01 12.95
N ARG A 85 15.59 -16.01 14.06
CA ARG A 85 14.74 -14.89 14.45
C ARG A 85 15.55 -13.62 14.74
N SER A 86 16.66 -13.73 15.47
CA SER A 86 17.54 -12.59 15.76
C SER A 86 18.22 -12.06 14.49
N CYS A 87 18.70 -12.95 13.62
CA CYS A 87 19.31 -12.58 12.34
C CYS A 87 18.32 -11.89 11.40
N THR A 88 17.10 -12.41 11.28
CA THR A 88 16.05 -11.78 10.45
C THR A 88 15.63 -10.43 11.02
N PHE A 89 15.49 -10.31 12.35
CA PHE A 89 15.19 -9.03 13.00
C PHE A 89 16.25 -7.97 12.77
N ALA A 90 17.53 -8.32 12.99
CA ALA A 90 18.65 -7.43 12.72
C ALA A 90 18.73 -7.09 11.23
N GLY A 91 18.50 -8.07 10.36
CA GLY A 91 18.42 -7.89 8.92
C GLY A 91 17.40 -6.82 8.53
N ILE A 92 16.18 -6.84 9.08
CA ILE A 92 15.15 -5.81 8.82
C ILE A 92 15.68 -4.43 9.21
N CYS A 93 16.26 -4.29 10.41
CA CYS A 93 16.73 -3.01 10.92
C CYS A 93 17.89 -2.48 10.08
N LEU A 94 18.87 -3.31 9.77
CA LEU A 94 20.03 -2.93 8.97
C LEU A 94 19.63 -2.64 7.52
N SER A 95 18.79 -3.47 6.89
CA SER A 95 18.33 -3.24 5.52
C SER A 95 17.55 -1.94 5.39
N THR A 96 16.72 -1.60 6.38
CA THR A 96 15.94 -0.35 6.36
C THR A 96 16.80 0.90 6.57
N LEU A 97 17.83 0.80 7.42
CA LEU A 97 18.79 1.88 7.63
C LEU A 97 19.74 2.07 6.41
N ILE A 98 20.15 0.98 5.76
CA ILE A 98 21.01 0.99 4.55
C ILE A 98 20.22 1.49 3.34
N LEU A 99 19.04 0.93 3.08
CA LEU A 99 18.15 1.31 1.96
C LEU A 99 17.47 2.66 2.19
N CYS A 100 18.05 3.51 3.04
CA CYS A 100 17.52 4.74 3.57
C CYS A 100 16.63 5.46 2.53
N HIS A 101 15.31 5.36 2.72
CA HIS A 101 14.26 5.71 1.75
C HIS A 101 14.10 7.23 1.53
N ARG A 102 15.16 8.01 1.78
CA ARG A 102 15.16 9.46 1.90
C ARG A 102 14.68 10.17 0.64
N ARG A 103 15.01 9.62 -0.54
CA ARG A 103 14.52 10.12 -1.84
C ARG A 103 13.21 9.48 -2.26
N SER A 104 12.93 8.25 -1.82
CA SER A 104 11.74 7.47 -2.21
C SER A 104 10.44 8.21 -1.86
N LEU A 105 10.29 8.70 -0.62
CA LEU A 105 9.09 9.46 -0.23
C LEU A 105 8.87 10.72 -1.09
N ARG A 106 9.94 11.45 -1.43
CA ARG A 106 9.85 12.66 -2.24
C ARG A 106 9.45 12.34 -3.68
N VAL A 107 10.10 11.35 -4.29
CA VAL A 107 9.79 10.89 -5.65
C VAL A 107 8.39 10.32 -5.72
N PHE A 108 7.96 9.58 -4.69
CA PHE A 108 6.59 9.11 -4.54
C PHE A 108 5.60 10.27 -4.50
N CYS A 109 5.83 11.26 -3.62
CA CYS A 109 4.95 12.42 -3.51
C CYS A 109 4.88 13.24 -4.79
N SER A 110 5.98 13.39 -5.53
CA SER A 110 5.97 14.10 -6.81
C SER A 110 5.19 13.34 -7.89
N LYS A 111 5.39 12.02 -7.99
CA LYS A 111 4.64 11.18 -8.95
C LYS A 111 3.15 11.14 -8.62
N ILE A 112 2.78 10.93 -7.36
CA ILE A 112 1.36 10.92 -6.96
C ILE A 112 0.75 12.33 -7.05
N SER A 113 1.50 13.40 -6.78
CA SER A 113 0.96 14.75 -6.98
C SER A 113 0.66 15.06 -8.44
N LEU A 114 1.41 14.48 -9.40
CA LEU A 114 1.09 14.56 -10.82
C LEU A 114 -0.22 13.81 -11.12
N VAL A 115 -0.35 12.60 -10.60
CA VAL A 115 -1.57 11.79 -10.72
C VAL A 115 -2.79 12.51 -10.14
N ASP A 116 -2.63 13.12 -8.98
CA ASP A 116 -3.73 13.79 -8.27
C ASP A 116 -4.21 15.04 -9.01
N LYS A 117 -3.33 15.76 -9.73
CA LYS A 117 -3.75 16.89 -10.57
C LYS A 117 -4.75 16.46 -11.65
N VAL A 118 -4.58 15.26 -12.19
CA VAL A 118 -5.42 14.75 -13.29
C VAL A 118 -6.65 14.01 -12.76
N LEU A 119 -6.50 13.18 -11.72
CA LEU A 119 -7.62 12.37 -11.18
C LEU A 119 -8.56 13.14 -10.25
N LEU A 120 -8.06 14.12 -9.49
CA LEU A 120 -8.80 14.73 -8.38
C LEU A 120 -9.22 16.18 -8.62
N GLY A 121 -8.52 16.92 -9.49
CA GLY A 121 -8.80 18.32 -9.77
C GLY A 121 -9.00 19.15 -8.49
N GLU A 122 -10.13 19.86 -8.41
CA GLU A 122 -10.50 20.71 -7.26
C GLU A 122 -10.82 19.93 -5.98
N LYS A 123 -11.25 18.66 -6.09
CA LYS A 123 -11.60 17.80 -4.94
C LYS A 123 -10.38 17.22 -4.21
N ALA A 124 -9.16 17.54 -4.67
CA ALA A 124 -7.93 17.03 -4.08
C ALA A 124 -7.77 17.40 -2.60
N SER A 125 -8.21 18.60 -2.19
CA SER A 125 -8.06 19.10 -0.82
C SER A 125 -8.76 18.22 0.23
N SER A 126 -10.00 17.80 -0.05
CA SER A 126 -10.78 16.92 0.81
C SER A 126 -10.14 15.53 0.91
N ALA A 127 -9.73 14.97 -0.23
CA ALA A 127 -9.04 13.68 -0.26
C ALA A 127 -7.73 13.67 0.56
N TYR A 128 -7.01 14.80 0.59
CA TYR A 128 -5.81 14.94 1.42
C TYR A 128 -6.12 15.01 2.92
N ALA A 129 -7.23 15.62 3.32
CA ALA A 129 -7.67 15.65 4.72
C ALA A 129 -8.00 14.24 5.22
N THR A 130 -8.78 13.48 4.45
CA THR A 130 -9.09 12.08 4.78
C THR A 130 -7.83 11.22 4.85
N THR A 131 -6.92 11.38 3.88
CA THR A 131 -5.63 10.66 3.86
C THR A 131 -4.80 10.98 5.11
N LYS A 132 -4.72 12.25 5.52
CA LYS A 132 -3.99 12.68 6.71
C LYS A 132 -4.55 12.02 7.97
N LEU A 133 -5.88 11.99 8.12
CA LEU A 133 -6.53 11.37 9.27
C LEU A 133 -6.22 9.88 9.36
N ILE A 134 -6.32 9.16 8.24
CA ILE A 134 -6.02 7.72 8.17
C ILE A 134 -4.55 7.44 8.54
N VAL A 135 -3.62 8.26 8.05
CA VAL A 135 -2.19 8.15 8.39
C VAL A 135 -1.97 8.33 9.90
N ILE A 136 -2.62 9.33 10.51
CA ILE A 136 -2.51 9.57 11.96
C ILE A 136 -3.07 8.39 12.75
N ILE A 137 -4.24 7.87 12.38
CA ILE A 137 -4.85 6.71 13.03
C ILE A 137 -3.94 5.49 12.95
N LYS A 138 -3.37 5.18 11.77
CA LYS A 138 -2.46 4.05 11.61
C LYS A 138 -1.20 4.17 12.47
N ILE A 139 -0.61 5.36 12.53
CA ILE A 139 0.55 5.65 13.39
C ILE A 139 0.17 5.47 14.87
N LEU A 140 -0.99 5.98 15.29
CA LEU A 140 -1.46 5.88 16.67
C LEU A 140 -1.69 4.43 17.09
N VAL A 141 -2.37 3.63 16.26
CA VAL A 141 -2.63 2.21 16.53
C VAL A 141 -1.31 1.43 16.68
N VAL A 142 -0.33 1.73 15.82
CA VAL A 142 0.99 1.08 15.87
C VAL A 142 1.76 1.51 17.12
N PHE A 143 1.68 2.78 17.50
CA PHE A 143 2.31 3.28 18.71
C PHE A 143 1.70 2.67 19.97
N VAL A 144 0.37 2.65 20.08
CA VAL A 144 -0.35 2.05 21.20
C VAL A 144 -0.05 0.56 21.31
N SER A 145 -0.10 -0.19 20.21
CA SER A 145 0.24 -1.62 20.22
C SER A 145 1.69 -1.88 20.63
N ALA A 146 2.64 -1.07 20.18
CA ALA A 146 4.04 -1.17 20.61
C ALA A 146 4.19 -0.89 22.11
N CYS A 147 3.57 0.18 22.62
CA CYS A 147 3.58 0.51 24.05
C CYS A 147 2.99 -0.63 24.89
N MET A 148 1.84 -1.19 24.49
CA MET A 148 1.22 -2.31 25.19
C MET A 148 2.14 -3.53 25.26
N ILE A 149 2.76 -3.92 24.14
CA ILE A 149 3.72 -5.04 24.11
C ILE A 149 4.90 -4.77 25.04
N THR A 150 5.44 -3.55 25.04
CA THR A 150 6.57 -3.20 25.91
C THR A 150 6.21 -3.19 27.39
N LEU A 151 5.02 -2.69 27.74
CA LEU A 151 4.55 -2.69 29.13
C LEU A 151 4.33 -4.12 29.63
N CYS A 152 3.73 -4.99 28.80
CA CYS A 152 3.59 -6.41 29.12
C CYS A 152 4.95 -7.11 29.31
N ASP A 153 5.96 -6.81 28.48
CA ASP A 153 7.28 -7.44 28.59
C ASP A 153 8.09 -6.94 29.80
N ILE A 154 7.86 -5.70 30.25
CA ILE A 154 8.51 -5.13 31.44
C ILE A 154 7.92 -5.72 32.72
N SER A 155 6.59 -5.87 32.80
CA SER A 155 5.92 -6.39 34.00
C SER A 155 6.32 -7.82 34.38
N GLY A 156 6.88 -8.59 33.43
CA GLY A 156 7.30 -9.98 33.66
C GLY A 156 8.79 -10.19 33.96
N ARG A 157 9.64 -9.15 34.02
CA ARG A 157 11.11 -9.33 34.14
C ARG A 157 11.73 -8.57 35.29
N ARG A 158 12.68 -9.21 35.98
CA ARG A 158 13.58 -8.53 36.92
C ARG A 158 14.49 -7.55 36.16
N ILE A 159 14.59 -6.33 36.68
CA ILE A 159 15.32 -5.23 36.07
C ILE A 159 16.82 -5.39 36.39
N TYR A 160 17.57 -6.00 35.47
CA TYR A 160 19.04 -5.99 35.46
C TYR A 160 19.55 -5.12 34.31
N PHE A 161 20.77 -4.58 34.43
CA PHE A 161 21.41 -3.77 33.38
C PHE A 161 21.39 -4.48 32.01
N THR A 162 21.72 -5.77 31.98
CA THR A 162 21.68 -6.61 30.78
C THR A 162 20.28 -6.65 30.15
N SER A 163 19.23 -6.76 30.97
CA SER A 163 17.83 -6.72 30.51
C SER A 163 17.49 -5.36 29.89
N VAL A 164 17.95 -4.25 30.49
CA VAL A 164 17.70 -2.89 29.98
C VAL A 164 18.35 -2.68 28.61
N VAL A 165 19.61 -3.08 28.45
CA VAL A 165 20.30 -2.96 27.15
C VAL A 165 19.59 -3.79 26.08
N ARG A 166 19.20 -5.03 26.40
CA ARG A 166 18.43 -5.88 25.47
C ARG A 166 17.10 -5.24 25.08
N MET A 167 16.35 -4.73 26.05
CA MET A 167 15.07 -4.06 25.82
C MET A 167 15.22 -2.83 24.94
N SER A 168 16.27 -2.02 25.14
CA SER A 168 16.48 -0.80 24.37
C SER A 168 16.59 -1.06 22.86
N GLY A 169 17.40 -2.05 22.44
CA GLY A 169 17.52 -2.37 21.02
C GLY A 169 16.30 -3.10 20.45
N CYS A 170 15.60 -3.93 21.24
CA CYS A 170 14.30 -4.48 20.83
C CYS A 170 13.27 -3.39 20.55
N ILE A 171 13.19 -2.38 21.42
CA ILE A 171 12.24 -1.25 21.28
C ILE A 171 12.61 -0.40 20.07
N ILE A 172 13.88 -0.02 19.92
CA ILE A 172 14.35 0.82 18.81
C ILE A 172 14.21 0.05 17.49
N GLY A 173 14.71 -1.17 17.40
CA GLY A 173 14.60 -2.01 16.20
C GLY A 173 13.15 -2.33 15.84
N GLY A 174 12.32 -2.63 16.84
CA GLY A 174 10.89 -2.87 16.66
C GLY A 174 10.17 -1.63 16.12
N SER A 175 10.52 -0.45 16.63
CA SER A 175 10.01 0.84 16.13
C SER A 175 10.43 1.09 14.68
N ILE A 176 11.69 0.82 14.31
CA ILE A 176 12.18 0.94 12.93
C ILE A 176 11.40 0.00 11.99
N ALA A 177 11.28 -1.28 12.35
CA ALA A 177 10.60 -2.30 11.55
C ALA A 177 9.11 -1.99 11.36
N THR A 178 8.42 -1.60 12.45
CA THR A 178 7.00 -1.24 12.40
C THR A 178 6.76 0.04 11.60
N LEU A 179 7.61 1.07 11.74
CA LEU A 179 7.50 2.28 10.93
C LEU A 179 7.70 2.00 9.44
N MET A 180 8.66 1.17 9.08
CA MET A 180 8.85 0.75 7.69
C MET A 180 7.63 0.02 7.15
N LEU A 181 7.06 -0.92 7.91
CA LEU A 181 5.84 -1.63 7.52
C LEU A 181 4.66 -0.66 7.31
N VAL A 182 4.48 0.29 8.24
CA VAL A 182 3.41 1.30 8.14
C VAL A 182 3.60 2.19 6.91
N GLN A 183 4.82 2.64 6.62
CA GLN A 183 5.12 3.41 5.41
C GLN A 183 4.73 2.62 4.15
N TYR A 184 5.14 1.36 4.04
CA TYR A 184 4.79 0.49 2.92
C TYR A 184 3.26 0.36 2.76
N LEU A 185 2.55 0.04 3.85
CA LEU A 185 1.09 -0.12 3.82
C LEU A 185 0.37 1.18 3.44
N ILE A 186 0.91 2.34 3.82
CA ILE A 186 0.35 3.65 3.41
C ILE A 186 0.56 3.87 1.91
N PHE A 187 1.74 3.56 1.37
CA PHE A 187 2.02 3.74 -0.06
C PHE A 187 1.15 2.83 -0.93
N VAL A 188 1.03 1.55 -0.58
CA VAL A 188 0.16 0.60 -1.29
C VAL A 188 -1.30 1.04 -1.21
N TRP A 189 -1.74 1.51 -0.03
CA TRP A 189 -3.11 2.01 0.12
C TRP A 189 -3.39 3.28 -0.71
N ILE A 190 -2.47 4.24 -0.76
CA ILE A 190 -2.61 5.45 -1.60
C ILE A 190 -2.73 5.03 -3.07
N LEU A 191 -1.85 4.13 -3.51
CA LEU A 191 -1.86 3.60 -4.86
C LEU A 191 -3.19 2.93 -5.21
N LYS A 192 -3.70 2.03 -4.35
CA LYS A 192 -5.04 1.43 -4.49
C LYS A 192 -6.12 2.50 -4.64
N SER A 193 -6.10 3.51 -3.78
CA SER A 193 -7.07 4.61 -3.84
C SER A 193 -7.03 5.38 -5.17
N ARG A 194 -5.86 5.48 -5.82
CA ARG A 194 -5.74 6.14 -7.12
C ARG A 194 -6.15 5.24 -8.28
N LEU A 195 -5.83 3.95 -8.23
CA LEU A 195 -6.33 2.96 -9.20
C LEU A 195 -7.86 2.91 -9.17
N ALA A 196 -8.47 2.86 -8.00
CA ALA A 196 -9.93 2.87 -7.86
C ALA A 196 -10.58 4.13 -8.47
N LYS A 197 -9.94 5.30 -8.31
CA LYS A 197 -10.41 6.55 -8.94
C LYS A 197 -10.26 6.53 -10.45
N LEU A 198 -9.12 6.03 -10.95
CA LEU A 198 -8.90 5.83 -12.38
C LEU A 198 -9.96 4.90 -12.98
N ASN A 199 -10.27 3.80 -12.29
CA ASN A 199 -11.32 2.86 -12.69
C ASN A 199 -12.71 3.50 -12.65
N THR A 200 -12.98 4.33 -11.64
CA THR A 200 -14.26 5.07 -11.56
C THR A 200 -14.42 6.02 -12.75
N GLN A 201 -13.36 6.72 -13.17
CA GLN A 201 -13.41 7.60 -14.35
C GLN A 201 -13.57 6.81 -15.65
N LEU A 202 -12.86 5.68 -15.79
CA LEU A 202 -13.03 4.79 -16.94
C LEU A 202 -14.45 4.22 -17.02
N SER A 203 -15.01 3.75 -15.91
CA SER A 203 -16.37 3.23 -15.86
C SER A 203 -17.43 4.32 -16.09
N ALA A 204 -17.19 5.56 -15.66
CA ALA A 204 -18.08 6.68 -15.95
C ALA A 204 -18.16 6.97 -17.45
N MET A 205 -17.02 6.89 -18.17
CA MET A 205 -17.02 7.01 -19.64
C MET A 205 -17.79 5.86 -20.32
N LEU A 206 -17.77 4.67 -19.73
CA LEU A 206 -18.56 3.56 -20.24
C LEU A 206 -20.07 3.85 -20.10
N ILE A 207 -20.51 4.34 -18.94
CA ILE A 207 -21.94 4.65 -18.69
C ILE A 207 -22.45 5.82 -19.54
N SER A 208 -21.68 6.92 -19.64
CA SER A 208 -22.09 8.08 -20.44
C SER A 208 -22.33 7.71 -21.91
N ASN A 209 -21.53 6.78 -22.43
CA ASN A 209 -21.65 6.34 -23.81
C ASN A 209 -22.84 5.42 -24.02
N PHE A 210 -23.21 4.59 -23.04
CA PHE A 210 -24.45 3.80 -23.10
C PHE A 210 -25.69 4.70 -23.14
N GLU A 211 -25.72 5.76 -22.34
CA GLU A 211 -26.81 6.73 -22.38
C GLU A 211 -26.85 7.45 -23.74
N GLU A 212 -25.70 7.84 -24.30
CA GLU A 212 -25.61 8.51 -25.60
C GLU A 212 -26.02 7.58 -26.77
N GLU A 213 -25.59 6.31 -26.78
CA GLU A 213 -25.99 5.31 -27.79
C GLU A 213 -27.49 4.99 -27.70
N SER A 214 -28.05 4.91 -26.48
CA SER A 214 -29.49 4.74 -26.28
C SER A 214 -30.29 5.94 -26.80
N LEU A 215 -29.75 7.15 -26.62
CA LEU A 215 -30.34 8.39 -27.12
C LEU A 215 -30.25 8.47 -28.64
N GLU A 216 -29.12 8.12 -29.26
CA GLU A 216 -28.96 8.06 -30.73
C GLU A 216 -29.89 7.02 -31.34
N THR A 217 -30.03 5.85 -30.71
CA THR A 217 -30.99 4.82 -31.14
C THR A 217 -32.42 5.39 -31.10
N PHE A 218 -32.78 6.10 -30.02
CA PHE A 218 -34.09 6.74 -29.89
C PHE A 218 -34.33 7.86 -30.91
N VAL A 219 -33.34 8.72 -31.15
CA VAL A 219 -33.41 9.81 -32.15
C VAL A 219 -33.50 9.24 -33.57
N SER A 220 -32.75 8.20 -33.90
CA SER A 220 -32.81 7.55 -35.22
C SER A 220 -34.18 6.88 -35.47
N VAL A 221 -34.80 6.32 -34.43
CA VAL A 221 -36.19 5.83 -34.49
C VAL A 221 -37.18 6.98 -34.71
N LEU A 222 -36.97 8.13 -34.06
CA LEU A 222 -37.81 9.32 -34.26
C LEU A 222 -37.66 9.92 -35.67
N GLU A 223 -36.44 9.98 -36.21
CA GLU A 223 -36.16 10.45 -37.58
C GLU A 223 -36.71 9.50 -38.65
N HIS A 224 -36.65 8.18 -38.42
CA HIS A 224 -37.29 7.21 -39.30
C HIS A 224 -38.82 7.26 -39.21
N SER A 225 -39.39 7.55 -38.04
CA SER A 225 -40.82 7.77 -37.87
C SER A 225 -41.32 9.04 -38.58
N SER A 226 -40.53 10.12 -38.60
CA SER A 226 -40.92 11.37 -39.29
C SER A 226 -40.82 11.27 -40.81
N LYS A 227 -39.92 10.44 -41.35
CA LYS A 227 -39.82 10.15 -42.79
C LYS A 227 -40.86 9.14 -43.31
N ALA A 228 -41.52 8.39 -42.43
CA ALA A 228 -42.53 7.41 -42.83
C ALA A 228 -43.94 7.98 -43.06
N ASN A 229 -44.21 9.26 -42.72
CA ASN A 229 -45.54 9.87 -42.83
C ASN A 229 -45.63 11.03 -43.84
N SER A 230 -44.96 10.92 -45.00
CA SER A 230 -45.07 11.94 -46.07
C SER A 230 -45.41 11.35 -47.43
N THR A 231 -46.46 10.53 -47.46
CA THR A 231 -47.29 10.32 -48.65
C THR A 231 -48.71 10.01 -48.17
N ASP A 232 -49.54 11.04 -47.99
CA ASP A 232 -50.86 11.05 -48.60
C ASP A 232 -51.52 12.43 -48.54
N THR A 233 -52.10 12.76 -49.69
CA THR A 233 -52.64 14.06 -50.07
C THR A 233 -54.12 14.08 -49.76
N VAL A 234 -54.60 14.96 -48.87
CA VAL A 234 -56.01 15.39 -48.90
C VAL A 234 -56.11 16.90 -48.62
N LEU A 235 -56.61 17.59 -49.64
CA LEU A 235 -57.07 18.98 -49.68
C LEU A 235 -57.87 19.39 -48.42
N PHE A 236 -57.56 20.56 -47.84
CA PHE A 236 -58.55 21.61 -47.55
C PHE A 236 -57.82 22.91 -47.17
N GLY A 237 -58.22 24.03 -47.78
CA GLY A 237 -57.48 25.28 -47.77
C GLY A 237 -57.74 26.19 -46.57
N SER A 238 -56.85 27.17 -46.37
CA SER A 238 -57.14 28.60 -46.21
C SER A 238 -55.89 29.33 -45.66
N LYS A 239 -55.64 30.50 -46.25
CA LYS A 239 -54.72 31.59 -45.88
C LYS A 239 -54.19 31.62 -44.42
N SER A 240 -52.87 31.78 -44.27
CA SER A 240 -52.29 32.84 -43.43
C SER A 240 -50.82 33.07 -43.79
N GLU A 241 -50.43 34.34 -43.81
CA GLU A 241 -49.12 34.86 -44.22
C GLU A 241 -48.04 34.69 -43.14
N ASN A 242 -46.79 34.65 -43.61
CA ASN A 242 -45.56 35.03 -42.90
C ASN A 242 -45.18 34.28 -41.61
N LEU A 243 -44.36 33.23 -41.75
CA LEU A 243 -43.34 32.90 -40.73
C LEU A 243 -42.06 32.41 -41.42
N LYS A 244 -41.18 33.34 -41.78
CA LYS A 244 -39.75 33.03 -41.94
C LYS A 244 -39.18 32.83 -40.54
N MET A 245 -39.15 31.58 -40.08
CA MET A 245 -38.29 31.17 -38.97
C MET A 245 -37.58 29.89 -39.39
N LEU A 246 -36.45 30.07 -40.07
CA LEU A 246 -35.53 28.97 -40.38
C LEU A 246 -34.68 28.73 -39.13
N ASP A 247 -34.85 27.56 -38.52
CA ASP A 247 -34.22 27.12 -37.28
C ASP A 247 -32.67 27.21 -37.30
N PRO A 248 -32.04 27.75 -36.24
CA PRO A 248 -30.58 27.71 -36.05
C PRO A 248 -30.06 26.45 -35.33
N LEU A 249 -30.90 25.42 -35.12
CA LEU A 249 -30.60 24.31 -34.18
C LEU A 249 -29.81 23.12 -34.74
N PHE A 250 -29.59 23.00 -36.06
CA PHE A 250 -28.91 21.83 -36.64
C PHE A 250 -27.39 21.97 -36.78
N PHE A 251 -26.84 23.18 -36.79
CA PHE A 251 -25.40 23.44 -36.86
C PHE A 251 -24.60 23.42 -35.52
N PRO A 252 -25.17 23.48 -34.30
CA PRO A 252 -24.41 23.35 -33.05
C PRO A 252 -23.95 21.91 -32.77
N VAL A 253 -24.78 20.90 -33.08
CA VAL A 253 -24.60 19.52 -32.61
C VAL A 253 -23.31 18.92 -33.13
N ARG A 254 -22.96 19.10 -34.41
CA ARG A 254 -21.75 18.52 -35.01
C ARG A 254 -20.45 19.14 -34.46
N LYS A 255 -20.48 20.41 -34.08
CA LYS A 255 -19.34 21.15 -33.51
C LYS A 255 -19.16 20.81 -32.02
N ILE A 256 -20.26 20.74 -31.27
CA ILE A 256 -20.29 20.27 -29.88
C ILE A 256 -19.80 18.82 -29.81
N ARG A 257 -20.28 17.96 -30.71
CA ARG A 257 -19.87 16.56 -30.86
C ARG A 257 -18.38 16.39 -31.13
N ASN A 258 -17.82 17.13 -32.08
CA ASN A 258 -16.37 17.07 -32.35
C ASN A 258 -15.54 17.61 -31.18
N GLN A 259 -16.04 18.59 -30.40
CA GLN A 259 -15.36 19.10 -29.21
C GLN A 259 -15.41 18.11 -28.04
N LEU A 260 -16.56 17.46 -27.83
CA LEU A 260 -16.76 16.42 -26.82
C LEU A 260 -15.87 15.20 -27.09
N PHE A 261 -15.83 14.72 -28.33
CA PHE A 261 -14.98 13.57 -28.69
C PHE A 261 -13.48 13.87 -28.67
N HIS A 262 -13.08 15.11 -28.98
CA HIS A 262 -11.68 15.52 -28.86
C HIS A 262 -11.24 15.60 -27.39
N HIS A 263 -12.20 15.94 -26.51
CA HIS A 263 -12.04 15.92 -25.07
C HIS A 263 -11.88 14.47 -24.55
N ASP A 264 -12.65 13.51 -25.06
CA ASP A 264 -12.54 12.10 -24.68
C ASP A 264 -11.20 11.48 -25.06
N ARG A 265 -10.68 11.75 -26.26
CA ARG A 265 -9.36 11.26 -26.69
C ARG A 265 -8.25 11.75 -25.77
N GLN A 266 -8.25 13.05 -25.46
CA GLN A 266 -7.26 13.64 -24.56
C GLN A 266 -7.39 13.09 -23.14
N HIS A 267 -8.62 12.82 -22.70
CA HIS A 267 -8.92 12.24 -21.39
C HIS A 267 -8.42 10.78 -21.28
N ILE A 268 -8.70 9.95 -22.30
CA ILE A 268 -8.19 8.56 -22.38
C ILE A 268 -6.66 8.55 -22.38
N ARG A 269 -6.03 9.42 -23.18
CA ARG A 269 -4.56 9.53 -23.22
C ARG A 269 -3.99 9.93 -21.86
N ALA A 270 -4.64 10.85 -21.15
CA ALA A 270 -4.24 11.26 -19.81
C ALA A 270 -4.37 10.09 -18.81
N LEU A 271 -5.48 9.33 -18.86
CA LEU A 271 -5.69 8.15 -18.00
C LEU A 271 -4.64 7.06 -18.27
N ARG A 272 -4.29 6.80 -19.53
CA ARG A 272 -3.21 5.87 -19.87
C ARG A 272 -1.86 6.33 -19.30
N GLN A 273 -1.53 7.61 -19.43
CA GLN A 273 -0.29 8.17 -18.86
C GLN A 273 -0.27 8.06 -17.32
N ILE A 274 -1.40 8.35 -16.66
CA ILE A 274 -1.54 8.16 -15.21
C ILE A 274 -1.29 6.69 -14.84
N HIS A 275 -1.90 5.74 -15.54
CA HIS A 275 -1.69 4.32 -15.30
C HIS A 275 -0.20 3.98 -15.40
N GLY A 276 0.50 4.47 -16.44
CA GLY A 276 1.95 4.31 -16.56
C GLY A 276 2.73 4.85 -15.36
N VAL A 277 2.40 6.05 -14.89
CA VAL A 277 3.03 6.64 -13.70
C VAL A 277 2.75 5.81 -12.44
N LEU A 278 1.54 5.26 -12.29
CA LEU A 278 1.20 4.37 -11.18
C LEU A 278 1.99 3.06 -11.23
N CYS A 279 2.20 2.48 -12.42
CA CYS A 279 3.06 1.32 -12.62
C CYS A 279 4.52 1.59 -12.24
N ASP A 280 5.07 2.74 -12.63
CA ASP A 280 6.42 3.11 -12.18
C ASP A 280 6.51 3.26 -10.66
N VAL A 281 5.46 3.78 -10.02
CA VAL A 281 5.41 3.93 -8.56
C VAL A 281 5.46 2.57 -7.89
N ILE A 282 4.83 1.54 -8.46
CA ILE A 282 4.88 0.17 -7.95
C ILE A 282 6.27 -0.41 -8.07
N GLN A 283 6.91 -0.28 -9.23
CA GLN A 283 8.28 -0.74 -9.42
C GLN A 283 9.24 -0.06 -8.41
N MET A 284 9.04 1.24 -8.17
CA MET A 284 9.77 1.96 -7.15
C MET A 284 9.48 1.44 -5.73
N ILE A 285 8.24 1.11 -5.40
CA ILE A 285 7.89 0.50 -4.10
C ILE A 285 8.56 -0.87 -3.96
N ASN A 286 8.47 -1.74 -4.97
CA ASN A 286 9.08 -3.07 -4.97
C ASN A 286 10.60 -3.00 -4.81
N SER A 287 11.27 -2.10 -5.54
CA SER A 287 12.72 -1.93 -5.44
C SER A 287 13.17 -1.44 -4.06
N ASN A 288 12.38 -0.58 -3.41
CA ASN A 288 12.76 0.01 -2.13
C ASN A 288 12.40 -0.89 -0.93
N TYR A 289 11.21 -1.50 -0.96
CA TYR A 289 10.66 -2.27 0.15
C TYR A 289 10.77 -3.78 -0.03
N GLY A 290 11.22 -4.29 -1.18
CA GLY A 290 11.30 -5.71 -1.48
C GLY A 290 12.09 -6.52 -0.44
N ILE A 291 13.35 -6.13 -0.16
CA ILE A 291 14.18 -6.79 0.86
C ILE A 291 13.59 -6.63 2.28
N PRO A 292 13.23 -5.41 2.73
CA PRO A 292 12.62 -5.24 4.05
C PRO A 292 11.34 -6.07 4.26
N ILE A 293 10.46 -6.19 3.26
CA ILE A 293 9.24 -7.00 3.34
C ILE A 293 9.58 -8.48 3.40
N LEU A 294 10.52 -8.95 2.57
CA LEU A 294 11.00 -10.33 2.59
C LEU A 294 11.43 -10.71 4.01
N LEU A 295 12.29 -9.88 4.63
CA LEU A 295 12.78 -10.12 5.98
C LEU A 295 11.69 -10.01 7.04
N ILE A 296 10.71 -9.11 6.89
CA ILE A 296 9.53 -9.06 7.78
C ILE A 296 8.73 -10.36 7.72
N ILE A 297 8.45 -10.88 6.51
CA ILE A 297 7.67 -12.11 6.35
C ILE A 297 8.44 -13.29 6.95
N SER A 298 9.74 -13.39 6.70
CA SER A 298 10.60 -14.42 7.31
C SER A 298 10.63 -14.32 8.83
N TYR A 299 10.82 -13.11 9.38
CA TYR A 299 10.80 -12.88 10.83
C TYR A 299 9.45 -13.27 11.44
N ALA A 300 8.35 -12.86 10.82
CA ALA A 300 7.01 -13.14 11.30
C ALA A 300 6.71 -14.64 11.28
N PHE A 301 7.13 -15.36 10.24
CA PHE A 301 6.98 -16.81 10.14
C PHE A 301 7.73 -17.54 11.25
N VAL A 302 9.04 -17.26 11.42
CA VAL A 302 9.86 -17.91 12.45
C VAL A 302 9.36 -17.56 13.84
N SER A 303 8.98 -16.29 14.07
CA SER A 303 8.41 -15.86 15.34
C SER A 303 7.09 -16.55 15.64
N PHE A 304 6.19 -16.67 14.64
CA PHE A 304 4.91 -17.36 14.80
C PHE A 304 5.11 -18.82 15.21
N VAL A 305 5.96 -19.56 14.50
CA VAL A 305 6.27 -20.97 14.82
C VAL A 305 6.85 -21.08 16.23
N MET A 306 7.84 -20.25 16.56
CA MET A 306 8.52 -20.26 17.85
C MET A 306 7.56 -19.95 19.02
N PHE A 307 6.82 -18.84 18.97
CA PHE A 307 5.95 -18.43 20.07
C PHE A 307 4.73 -19.35 20.22
N THR A 308 4.22 -19.91 19.13
CA THR A 308 3.12 -20.88 19.20
C THR A 308 3.59 -22.20 19.80
N PHE A 309 4.76 -22.69 19.41
CA PHE A 309 5.36 -23.87 20.04
C PHE A 309 5.58 -23.66 21.54
N LEU A 310 6.19 -22.53 21.95
CA LEU A 310 6.42 -22.23 23.36
C LEU A 310 5.11 -22.11 24.17
N ALA A 311 4.07 -21.52 23.60
CA ALA A 311 2.75 -21.44 24.24
C ALA A 311 2.06 -22.80 24.41
N MET A 312 2.34 -23.76 23.52
CA MET A 312 1.79 -25.12 23.60
C MET A 312 2.61 -26.02 24.53
N ASP A 313 3.94 -25.88 24.53
CA ASP A 313 4.84 -26.65 25.39
C ASP A 313 4.67 -26.32 26.87
N SER A 314 4.46 -25.03 27.20
CA SER A 314 4.22 -24.58 28.58
C SER A 314 2.94 -25.16 29.21
N ARG A 315 2.00 -25.66 28.40
CA ARG A 315 0.79 -26.35 28.89
C ARG A 315 1.01 -27.84 29.19
N HIS A 316 2.17 -28.40 28.83
CA HIS A 316 2.47 -29.83 29.02
C HIS A 316 3.47 -30.08 30.17
N VAL A 317 3.94 -29.04 30.86
CA VAL A 317 4.74 -29.17 32.10
C VAL A 317 3.79 -29.07 33.31
N ASP A 318 2.76 -29.89 33.31
CA ASP A 318 2.00 -30.23 34.51
C ASP A 318 2.43 -31.64 34.93
N SER A 319 3.60 -31.72 35.57
CA SER A 319 3.90 -32.85 36.43
C SER A 319 4.67 -32.34 37.64
N MET A 320 3.96 -32.41 38.77
CA MET A 320 4.43 -32.26 40.16
C MET A 320 4.65 -30.83 40.67
N ALA A 321 3.60 -30.33 41.33
CA ALA A 321 3.64 -29.66 42.63
C ALA A 321 4.54 -28.42 42.76
N ASP A 322 4.04 -27.25 42.35
CA ASP A 322 3.89 -26.07 43.22
C ASP A 322 3.13 -24.98 42.43
N CYS A 323 1.84 -24.84 42.71
CA CYS A 323 0.99 -23.83 42.08
C CYS A 323 1.18 -22.48 42.77
N ASP A 324 2.26 -21.75 42.43
CA ASP A 324 2.36 -20.28 42.59
C ASP A 324 1.77 -19.58 41.34
N ASP A 325 0.53 -19.95 41.02
CA ASP A 325 -0.01 -20.08 39.66
C ASP A 325 -0.71 -18.83 39.09
N GLU A 326 -0.11 -17.64 39.26
CA GLU A 326 -0.53 -16.44 38.50
C GLU A 326 0.46 -16.06 37.39
N THR A 327 1.73 -16.50 37.47
CA THR A 327 2.78 -16.11 36.52
C THR A 327 2.88 -17.01 35.28
N SER A 328 2.35 -18.24 35.32
CA SER A 328 2.38 -19.18 34.18
C SER A 328 1.38 -18.80 33.07
N CYS A 329 0.13 -18.53 33.44
CA CYS A 329 -0.93 -18.19 32.48
C CYS A 329 -0.64 -16.90 31.68
N GLY A 330 -0.09 -15.88 32.35
CA GLY A 330 0.29 -14.62 31.71
C GLY A 330 1.34 -14.79 30.59
N GLY A 331 2.32 -15.69 30.78
CA GLY A 331 3.34 -15.98 29.78
C GLY A 331 2.77 -16.65 28.53
N VAL A 332 1.82 -17.58 28.70
CA VAL A 332 1.13 -18.26 27.58
C VAL A 332 0.30 -17.27 26.77
N ILE A 333 -0.50 -16.43 27.45
CA ILE A 333 -1.31 -15.41 26.80
C ILE A 333 -0.42 -14.44 26.03
N MET A 334 0.68 -13.99 26.62
CA MET A 334 1.63 -13.09 25.96
C MET A 334 2.23 -13.71 24.70
N ASN A 335 2.69 -14.97 24.75
CA ASN A 335 3.23 -15.67 23.57
C ASN A 335 2.19 -15.80 22.46
N PHE A 336 0.94 -16.10 22.80
CA PHE A 336 -0.15 -16.15 21.83
C PHE A 336 -0.45 -14.77 21.23
N CYS A 337 -0.50 -13.71 22.04
CA CYS A 337 -0.68 -12.34 21.55
C CYS A 337 0.43 -11.89 20.59
N ILE A 338 1.69 -12.23 20.89
CA ILE A 338 2.84 -11.94 20.01
C ILE A 338 2.71 -12.72 18.69
N SER A 339 2.31 -14.00 18.77
CA SER A 339 2.06 -14.86 17.61
C SER A 339 0.95 -14.29 16.70
N CYS A 340 -0.19 -13.90 17.27
CA CYS A 340 -1.28 -13.23 16.56
C CYS A 340 -0.81 -11.91 15.91
N THR A 341 0.00 -11.12 16.62
CA THR A 341 0.53 -9.86 16.08
C THR A 341 1.43 -10.11 14.85
N CYS A 342 2.21 -11.19 14.85
CA CYS A 342 3.02 -11.58 13.69
C CYS A 342 2.14 -11.95 12.49
N MET A 343 1.07 -12.71 12.70
CA MET A 343 0.12 -13.07 11.64
C MET A 343 -0.63 -11.86 11.09
N ILE A 344 -1.08 -10.94 11.96
CA ILE A 344 -1.75 -9.69 11.53
C ILE A 344 -0.83 -8.87 10.62
N LYS A 345 0.48 -8.82 10.90
CA LYS A 345 1.45 -8.11 10.03
C LYS A 345 1.53 -8.75 8.63
N VAL A 346 1.66 -10.07 8.56
CA VAL A 346 1.73 -10.80 7.27
C VAL A 346 0.42 -10.65 6.51
N MET A 347 -0.72 -10.84 7.17
CA MET A 347 -2.04 -10.62 6.57
C MET A 347 -2.20 -9.19 6.06
N GLY A 348 -1.77 -8.18 6.81
CA GLY A 348 -1.83 -6.77 6.39
C GLY A 348 -1.07 -6.52 5.09
N VAL A 349 0.12 -7.11 4.94
CA VAL A 349 0.94 -7.03 3.71
C VAL A 349 0.24 -7.72 2.54
N VAL A 350 -0.17 -8.98 2.73
CA VAL A 350 -0.78 -9.80 1.66
C VAL A 350 -2.14 -9.23 1.23
N MET A 351 -2.99 -8.80 2.16
CA MET A 351 -4.30 -8.22 1.84
C MET A 351 -4.16 -6.87 1.13
N SER A 352 -3.19 -6.04 1.54
CA SER A 352 -2.92 -4.77 0.85
C SER A 352 -2.47 -5.01 -0.58
N TYR A 353 -1.64 -6.03 -0.82
CA TYR A 353 -1.29 -6.48 -2.16
C TYR A 353 -2.52 -6.94 -2.94
N HIS A 354 -3.24 -7.93 -2.42
CA HIS A 354 -4.32 -8.60 -3.14
C HIS A 354 -5.38 -7.59 -3.59
N THR A 355 -5.77 -6.69 -2.69
CA THR A 355 -6.76 -5.65 -3.01
C THR A 355 -6.24 -4.61 -4.00
N THR A 356 -4.94 -4.34 -4.06
CA THR A 356 -4.36 -3.40 -5.04
C THR A 356 -4.20 -4.06 -6.41
N SER A 357 -3.77 -5.32 -6.44
CA SER A 357 -3.64 -6.11 -7.67
C SER A 357 -5.01 -6.38 -8.31
N SER A 358 -6.02 -6.70 -7.50
CA SER A 358 -7.39 -6.85 -7.97
C SER A 358 -7.93 -5.56 -8.60
N GLU A 359 -7.63 -4.40 -8.02
CA GLU A 359 -8.02 -3.10 -8.58
C GLU A 359 -7.34 -2.82 -9.94
N ALA A 360 -6.07 -3.20 -10.08
CA ALA A 360 -5.35 -3.07 -11.35
C ALA A 360 -5.85 -4.04 -12.42
N ALA A 361 -6.16 -5.28 -12.04
CA ALA A 361 -6.79 -6.25 -12.94
C ALA A 361 -8.17 -5.74 -13.41
N TYR A 362 -8.93 -5.09 -12.52
CA TYR A 362 -10.20 -4.46 -12.88
C TYR A 362 -10.02 -3.37 -13.94
N THR A 363 -8.94 -2.58 -13.90
CA THR A 363 -8.61 -1.60 -14.96
C THR A 363 -8.57 -2.26 -16.34
N SER A 364 -7.95 -3.43 -16.46
CA SER A 364 -7.89 -4.18 -17.73
C SER A 364 -9.28 -4.58 -18.22
N THR A 365 -10.12 -5.08 -17.31
CA THR A 365 -11.50 -5.46 -17.67
C THR A 365 -12.35 -4.27 -18.13
N VAL A 366 -12.20 -3.09 -17.51
CA VAL A 366 -12.95 -1.89 -17.88
C VAL A 366 -12.48 -1.36 -19.24
N VAL A 367 -11.16 -1.31 -19.47
CA VAL A 367 -10.60 -0.90 -20.78
C VAL A 367 -11.03 -1.85 -21.89
N GLN A 368 -11.06 -3.15 -21.64
CA GLN A 368 -11.50 -4.12 -22.64
C GLN A 368 -13.00 -3.98 -22.96
N LYS A 369 -13.84 -3.72 -21.95
CA LYS A 369 -15.26 -3.40 -22.17
C LYS A 369 -15.43 -2.11 -23.00
N LEU A 370 -14.67 -1.08 -22.68
CA LEU A 370 -14.63 0.17 -23.45
C LEU A 370 -14.17 -0.05 -24.90
N ILE A 371 -13.28 -1.01 -25.20
CA ILE A 371 -12.91 -1.33 -26.59
C ILE A 371 -14.06 -2.02 -27.32
N SER A 372 -14.74 -2.97 -26.66
CA SER A 372 -15.76 -3.80 -27.30
C SER A 372 -17.11 -3.12 -27.50
N GLN A 373 -17.47 -2.15 -26.66
CA GLN A 373 -18.83 -1.58 -26.60
C GLN A 373 -18.96 -0.21 -27.26
N MET A 374 -17.87 0.34 -27.79
CA MET A 374 -17.80 1.77 -28.10
C MET A 374 -17.78 1.95 -29.64
N PRO A 375 -18.74 2.67 -30.25
CA PRO A 375 -18.70 3.04 -31.67
C PRO A 375 -17.69 4.18 -31.89
N VAL A 376 -16.41 3.88 -31.67
CA VAL A 376 -15.38 4.90 -31.53
C VAL A 376 -14.80 5.28 -32.89
N ARG A 377 -14.75 6.59 -33.15
CA ARG A 377 -13.92 7.16 -34.23
C ARG A 377 -12.47 6.66 -34.08
N ALA A 378 -11.87 6.16 -35.16
CA ALA A 378 -10.58 5.44 -35.18
C ALA A 378 -9.47 5.98 -34.25
N ASP A 379 -9.40 7.29 -34.05
CA ASP A 379 -8.40 7.95 -33.20
C ASP A 379 -8.50 7.61 -31.70
N SER A 380 -9.70 7.57 -31.12
CA SER A 380 -9.89 7.22 -29.70
C SER A 380 -9.77 5.71 -29.49
N LEU A 381 -10.15 4.91 -30.49
CA LEU A 381 -9.98 3.46 -30.51
C LEU A 381 -8.50 3.11 -30.51
N ALA A 382 -7.69 3.82 -31.30
CA ALA A 382 -6.24 3.66 -31.30
C ALA A 382 -5.61 3.95 -29.92
N GLU A 383 -6.07 4.99 -29.22
CA GLU A 383 -5.57 5.29 -27.86
C GLU A 383 -5.98 4.20 -26.84
N LEU A 384 -7.20 3.67 -26.91
CA LEU A 384 -7.64 2.54 -26.08
C LEU A 384 -6.86 1.26 -26.40
N GLN A 385 -6.61 0.96 -27.68
CA GLN A 385 -5.82 -0.20 -28.09
C GLN A 385 -4.39 -0.10 -27.54
N LEU A 386 -3.77 1.07 -27.63
CA LEU A 386 -2.47 1.32 -27.01
C LEU A 386 -2.53 1.19 -25.48
N PHE A 387 -3.64 1.61 -24.84
CA PHE A 387 -3.82 1.41 -23.40
C PHE A 387 -3.96 -0.07 -23.05
N SER A 388 -4.78 -0.83 -23.80
CA SER A 388 -4.90 -2.27 -23.62
C SER A 388 -3.55 -2.97 -23.82
N GLN A 389 -2.80 -2.64 -24.86
CA GLN A 389 -1.45 -3.17 -25.09
C GLN A 389 -0.52 -2.86 -23.91
N GLN A 390 -0.58 -1.65 -23.35
CA GLN A 390 0.17 -1.31 -22.15
C GLN A 390 -0.24 -2.18 -20.96
N LEU A 391 -1.54 -2.39 -20.73
CA LEU A 391 -2.05 -3.22 -19.65
C LEU A 391 -1.60 -4.68 -19.78
N TRP A 392 -1.58 -5.22 -21.00
CA TRP A 392 -1.07 -6.56 -21.29
C TRP A 392 0.44 -6.69 -21.06
N ASN A 393 1.21 -5.66 -21.40
CA ASN A 393 2.66 -5.68 -21.28
C ASN A 393 3.18 -5.24 -19.91
N THR A 394 2.30 -4.78 -19.01
CA THR A 394 2.71 -4.29 -17.70
C THR A 394 2.40 -5.31 -16.62
N ASP A 395 3.44 -5.99 -16.13
CA ASP A 395 3.31 -6.91 -15.00
C ASP A 395 3.01 -6.13 -13.71
N PHE A 396 1.74 -6.13 -13.31
CA PHE A 396 1.29 -5.54 -12.06
C PHE A 396 1.51 -6.48 -10.86
N SER A 397 2.77 -6.92 -10.69
CA SER A 397 3.16 -7.83 -9.61
C SER A 397 3.95 -7.09 -8.53
N PHE A 398 3.56 -7.29 -7.26
CA PHE A 398 4.41 -6.91 -6.14
C PHE A 398 5.27 -8.12 -5.79
N THR A 399 6.57 -7.94 -5.90
CA THR A 399 7.54 -8.98 -5.61
C THR A 399 8.38 -8.60 -4.41
N ALA A 400 8.62 -9.57 -3.54
CA ALA A 400 9.58 -9.42 -2.44
C ALA A 400 10.99 -9.65 -3.01
N PHE A 401 11.62 -8.57 -3.51
CA PHE A 401 12.97 -8.63 -4.10
C PHE A 401 13.11 -9.66 -5.24
N GLY A 402 12.04 -9.90 -6.00
CA GLY A 402 12.02 -10.91 -7.07
C GLY A 402 12.01 -12.37 -6.61
N PHE A 403 12.08 -12.66 -5.29
CA PHE A 403 12.06 -14.03 -4.77
C PHE A 403 10.69 -14.70 -4.88
N PHE A 404 9.63 -13.98 -4.52
CA PHE A 404 8.25 -14.46 -4.67
C PHE A 404 7.25 -13.31 -4.80
N ALA A 405 6.12 -13.62 -5.44
CA ALA A 405 4.97 -12.72 -5.50
C ALA A 405 4.23 -12.71 -4.15
N ILE A 406 3.85 -11.52 -3.67
CA ILE A 406 3.22 -11.33 -2.36
C ILE A 406 1.71 -11.66 -2.44
N ASN A 407 1.32 -12.87 -2.82
CA ASN A 407 -0.08 -13.24 -3.07
C ASN A 407 -0.76 -14.00 -1.92
N LEU A 408 -2.07 -14.26 -2.03
CA LEU A 408 -2.80 -15.08 -1.04
C LEU A 408 -2.24 -16.51 -0.94
N ASN A 409 -1.70 -17.04 -2.03
CA ASN A 409 -1.06 -18.37 -2.02
C ASN A 409 0.15 -18.40 -1.08
N LEU A 410 0.92 -17.31 -1.00
CA LEU A 410 2.00 -17.16 -0.03
C LEU A 410 1.45 -17.28 1.40
N LEU A 411 0.34 -16.62 1.72
CA LEU A 411 -0.27 -16.70 3.05
C LEU A 411 -0.70 -18.13 3.39
N CYS A 412 -1.37 -18.82 2.47
CA CYS A 412 -1.76 -20.22 2.64
C CYS A 412 -0.54 -21.14 2.82
N SER A 413 0.51 -20.94 2.02
CA SER A 413 1.76 -21.71 2.10
C SER A 413 2.46 -21.48 3.44
N VAL A 414 2.59 -20.22 3.88
CA VAL A 414 3.20 -19.85 5.17
C VAL A 414 2.40 -20.45 6.33
N ALA A 415 1.07 -20.35 6.32
CA ALA A 415 0.21 -20.90 7.36
C ALA A 415 0.26 -22.44 7.40
N GLY A 416 0.18 -23.10 6.24
CA GLY A 416 0.28 -24.56 6.14
C GLY A 416 1.64 -25.07 6.64
N THR A 417 2.72 -24.47 6.13
CA THR A 417 4.09 -24.84 6.51
C THR A 417 4.32 -24.61 8.00
N ALA A 418 3.87 -23.47 8.56
CA ALA A 418 4.00 -23.19 9.98
C ALA A 418 3.26 -24.22 10.84
N THR A 419 2.04 -24.59 10.43
CA THR A 419 1.22 -25.60 11.12
C THR A 419 1.92 -26.97 11.09
N THR A 420 2.44 -27.39 9.93
CA THR A 420 3.21 -28.63 9.82
C THR A 420 4.44 -28.63 10.71
N TYR A 421 5.23 -27.55 10.73
CA TYR A 421 6.38 -27.44 11.63
C TYR A 421 5.99 -27.51 13.10
N ILE A 422 4.92 -26.83 13.51
CA ILE A 422 4.41 -26.89 14.89
C ILE A 422 4.02 -28.32 15.25
N VAL A 423 3.24 -29.01 14.39
CA VAL A 423 2.84 -30.41 14.62
C VAL A 423 4.05 -31.33 14.73
N VAL A 424 5.03 -31.20 13.83
CA VAL A 424 6.26 -32.01 13.86
C VAL A 424 7.06 -31.73 15.14
N LEU A 425 7.19 -30.46 15.55
CA LEU A 425 7.89 -30.10 16.79
C LEU A 425 7.22 -30.66 18.04
N LEU A 426 5.88 -30.76 18.04
CA LEU A 426 5.10 -31.38 19.12
C LEU A 426 5.25 -32.91 19.12
N GLN A 427 5.26 -33.55 17.94
CA GLN A 427 5.39 -35.00 17.82
C GLN A 427 6.79 -35.51 18.12
N LEU A 428 7.82 -34.73 17.77
CA LEU A 428 9.22 -35.07 18.05
C LEU A 428 9.61 -34.74 19.49
N LYS A 429 8.71 -34.20 20.32
CA LYS A 429 8.93 -34.06 21.76
C LYS A 429 9.12 -35.45 22.36
#